data_AF-A0A976PHE9-F1
#
_entry.id   AF-A0A976PHE9-F1
#
_cell.length_a   1.000
_cell.length_b   1.000
_cell.length_c   1.000
_cell.angle_alpha   90.00
_cell.angle_beta   90.00
_cell.angle_gamma   90.00
#
_symmetry.space_group_name_H-M   'P 1'
#
loop_
_entity.id
_entity.type
_entity.pdbx_description
1 polymer ?
#
loop_
_entity_poly.entity_id
_entity_poly.type
_entity_poly.pdbx_seq_one_letter_code
_entity_poly.pdbx_strand_id
1 'polypeptide(L)'
;MRSLLSFIVLFGLLILPMEHANAGAASKVIDLLVNDSGLSELLTRKGIRGVAAHKVKSSVRNSLLNLSSNGQLPSASQLRRILQNLSVDTSQGSPDAALKAKLRSFLNKSGDSITSDELTDVVNDLIYLSHRYGSGQATALACSQCVSETLYQRGFKYTLEVLEDSNAQRVMKSFLPKNPKQTRAFVFKTMKQENLGDFSRVSLDVLSREEEKTLALFLGMKKFGNQKQKDFVQAVLDISKKPDGSVQLLDPSNKHKLWKLFADDLKDSELEGWTKILREVAQESNGQSSKREAFFKVLEKRAGDHKGMQDRIEVLKRKNCFFQ
;
A
#
# COMPACT_ATOMS: atom_id res chain seq x y z
N MET A 1 -46.04 85.54 -1.86
CA MET A 1 -45.75 85.89 -0.46
C MET A 1 -46.11 84.67 0.37
N ARG A 2 -45.16 84.07 1.13
CA ARG A 2 -45.29 82.87 2.00
C ARG A 2 -45.46 81.54 1.23
N SER A 3 -44.89 80.39 1.59
CA SER A 3 -43.98 79.96 2.65
C SER A 3 -43.45 78.56 2.29
N LEU A 4 -42.28 78.24 2.83
CA LEU A 4 -41.65 76.94 3.05
C LEU A 4 -42.62 75.75 3.24
N LEU A 5 -42.25 74.55 2.75
CA LEU A 5 -41.66 73.53 3.64
C LEU A 5 -41.14 72.30 2.84
N SER A 6 -39.88 71.99 3.13
CA SER A 6 -39.15 70.79 2.75
C SER A 6 -39.71 69.54 3.42
N PHE A 7 -39.74 68.40 2.71
CA PHE A 7 -39.65 67.08 3.32
C PHE A 7 -38.84 66.17 2.38
N ILE A 8 -37.52 66.22 2.52
CA ILE A 8 -36.59 65.24 1.96
C ILE A 8 -36.61 64.06 2.92
N VAL A 9 -37.26 62.97 2.52
CA VAL A 9 -37.18 61.69 3.21
C VAL A 9 -35.83 61.07 2.85
N LEU A 10 -34.84 61.34 3.70
CA LEU A 10 -33.52 60.71 3.66
C LEU A 10 -33.67 59.27 4.18
N PHE A 11 -33.89 58.31 3.28
CA PHE A 11 -33.84 56.89 3.63
C PHE A 11 -32.37 56.50 3.80
N GLY A 12 -31.88 56.61 5.04
CA GLY A 12 -30.57 56.12 5.45
C GLY A 12 -30.53 54.60 5.36
N LEU A 13 -29.97 54.09 4.26
CA LEU A 13 -29.59 52.69 4.15
C LEU A 13 -28.39 52.46 5.07
N LEU A 14 -28.65 52.04 6.30
CA LEU A 14 -27.67 51.46 7.21
C LEU A 14 -27.18 50.14 6.59
N ILE A 15 -26.11 50.22 5.80
CA ILE A 15 -25.30 49.07 5.42
C ILE A 15 -24.55 48.67 6.69
N LEU A 16 -25.18 47.79 7.48
CA LEU A 16 -24.45 46.99 8.46
C LEU A 16 -23.47 46.14 7.66
N PRO A 17 -22.13 46.26 7.86
CA PRO A 17 -21.25 45.22 7.40
C PRO A 17 -21.66 43.96 8.15
N MET A 18 -22.33 43.04 7.46
CA MET A 18 -22.34 41.64 7.89
C MET A 18 -20.90 41.19 7.78
N GLU A 19 -20.14 41.41 8.85
CA GLU A 19 -18.92 40.67 9.12
C GLU A 19 -19.33 39.20 9.17
N HIS A 20 -19.28 38.54 8.02
CA HIS A 20 -19.22 37.10 7.95
C HIS A 20 -17.87 36.74 8.55
N ALA A 21 -17.83 36.66 9.88
CA ALA A 21 -16.85 35.88 10.59
C ALA A 21 -17.06 34.42 10.16
N ASN A 22 -16.58 34.06 8.97
CA ASN A 22 -16.14 32.71 8.66
C ASN A 22 -14.89 32.45 9.50
N ALA A 23 -15.05 32.44 10.82
CA ALA A 23 -14.22 31.67 11.72
C ALA A 23 -14.60 30.19 11.50
N GLY A 24 -14.38 29.69 10.28
CA GLY A 24 -14.38 28.28 10.00
C GLY A 24 -13.20 27.73 10.78
N ALA A 25 -13.47 27.12 11.94
CA ALA A 25 -12.47 26.39 12.70
C ALA A 25 -11.75 25.49 11.69
N ALA A 26 -10.47 25.78 11.43
CA ALA A 26 -9.73 25.10 10.37
C ALA A 26 -9.84 23.60 10.62
N SER A 27 -10.49 22.89 9.69
CA SER A 27 -10.85 21.49 9.88
C SER A 27 -9.58 20.70 10.16
N LYS A 28 -9.62 19.82 11.17
CA LYS A 28 -8.42 19.03 11.48
C LYS A 28 -8.17 18.05 10.35
N VAL A 29 -6.92 17.64 10.20
CA VAL A 29 -6.50 16.68 9.17
C VAL A 29 -7.38 15.42 9.21
N ILE A 30 -7.69 14.92 10.41
CA ILE A 30 -8.57 13.76 10.55
C ILE A 30 -9.98 13.96 10.00
N ASP A 31 -10.56 15.15 10.14
CA ASP A 31 -11.90 15.44 9.63
C ASP A 31 -11.89 15.51 8.10
N LEU A 32 -10.78 16.00 7.53
CA LEU A 32 -10.54 16.02 6.08
C LEU A 32 -10.29 14.61 5.52
N LEU A 33 -9.53 13.75 6.20
CA LEU A 33 -9.21 12.41 5.69
C LEU A 33 -10.42 11.48 5.57
N VAL A 34 -11.36 11.57 6.52
CA VAL A 34 -12.55 10.69 6.54
C VAL A 34 -13.63 11.13 5.55
N ASN A 35 -13.44 12.27 4.87
CA ASN A 35 -14.36 12.85 3.91
C ASN A 35 -13.69 12.99 2.53
N ASP A 36 -14.31 12.48 1.46
CA ASP A 36 -13.69 12.51 0.12
C ASP A 36 -13.46 13.94 -0.41
N SER A 37 -14.38 14.88 -0.16
CA SER A 37 -14.20 16.27 -0.60
C SER A 37 -13.12 16.98 0.23
N GLY A 38 -13.10 16.77 1.54
CA GLY A 38 -12.06 17.30 2.42
C GLY A 38 -10.66 16.80 2.06
N LEU A 39 -10.51 15.51 1.77
CA LEU A 39 -9.25 14.93 1.30
C LEU A 39 -8.88 15.47 -0.08
N SER A 40 -9.85 15.60 -1.00
CA SER A 40 -9.61 16.16 -2.34
C SER A 40 -9.09 17.59 -2.29
N GLU A 41 -9.68 18.43 -1.43
CA GLU A 41 -9.22 19.79 -1.19
C GLU A 41 -7.79 19.80 -0.63
N LEU A 42 -7.54 19.00 0.41
CA LEU A 42 -6.24 18.91 1.06
C LEU A 42 -5.13 18.50 0.07
N LEU A 43 -5.38 17.47 -0.75
CA LEU A 43 -4.45 17.02 -1.79
C LEU A 43 -4.19 18.10 -2.84
N THR A 44 -5.25 18.77 -3.29
CA THR A 44 -5.15 19.83 -4.31
C THR A 44 -4.32 21.00 -3.82
N ARG A 45 -4.51 21.42 -2.56
CA ARG A 45 -3.73 22.48 -1.91
C ARG A 45 -2.25 22.11 -1.76
N LYS A 46 -1.92 20.82 -1.65
CA LYS A 46 -0.54 20.31 -1.63
C LYS A 46 -0.03 19.89 -3.02
N GLY A 47 -0.75 20.27 -4.08
CA GLY A 47 -0.34 20.07 -5.47
C GLY A 47 -0.43 18.61 -5.96
N ILE A 48 -1.11 17.72 -5.26
CA ILE A 48 -1.36 16.34 -5.67
C ILE A 48 -2.69 16.33 -6.43
N ARG A 49 -2.66 16.06 -7.74
CA ARG A 49 -3.83 16.18 -8.64
C ARG A 49 -3.96 14.99 -9.59
N GLY A 50 -5.09 14.91 -10.29
CA GLY A 50 -5.34 13.91 -11.32
C GLY A 50 -5.24 12.46 -10.81
N VAL A 51 -4.59 11.60 -11.60
CA VAL A 51 -4.44 10.16 -11.30
C VAL A 51 -3.73 9.92 -9.97
N ALA A 52 -2.73 10.74 -9.62
CA ALA A 52 -2.02 10.63 -8.35
C ALA A 52 -2.96 10.89 -7.16
N ALA A 53 -3.79 11.95 -7.24
CA ALA A 53 -4.79 12.24 -6.21
C ALA A 53 -5.79 11.08 -6.09
N HIS A 54 -6.30 10.57 -7.21
CA HIS A 54 -7.22 9.43 -7.20
C HIS A 54 -6.64 8.21 -6.48
N LYS A 55 -5.39 7.84 -6.77
CA LYS A 55 -4.70 6.72 -6.10
C LYS A 55 -4.52 6.96 -4.59
N VAL A 56 -4.19 8.18 -4.17
CA VAL A 56 -4.10 8.53 -2.75
C VAL A 56 -5.47 8.42 -2.06
N LYS A 57 -6.52 8.99 -2.66
CA LYS A 57 -7.88 8.91 -2.12
C LYS A 57 -8.35 7.47 -1.96
N SER A 58 -8.15 6.64 -2.99
CA SER A 58 -8.48 5.22 -2.94
C SER A 58 -7.70 4.51 -1.84
N SER A 59 -6.39 4.76 -1.72
CA SER A 59 -5.55 4.14 -0.69
C SER A 59 -5.99 4.55 0.72
N VAL A 60 -6.25 5.84 0.95
CA VAL A 60 -6.77 6.33 2.25
C VAL A 60 -8.11 5.69 2.57
N ARG A 61 -9.05 5.66 1.61
CA ARG A 61 -10.36 5.01 1.78
C ARG A 61 -10.20 3.53 2.17
N ASN A 62 -9.36 2.79 1.44
CA ASN A 62 -9.10 1.38 1.71
C ASN A 62 -8.44 1.18 3.08
N SER A 63 -7.53 2.06 3.48
CA SER A 63 -6.90 2.02 4.81
C SER A 63 -7.92 2.23 5.92
N LEU A 64 -8.81 3.20 5.76
CA LEU A 64 -9.87 3.49 6.72
C LEU A 64 -10.86 2.33 6.84
N LEU A 65 -11.28 1.75 5.71
CA LEU A 65 -12.14 0.57 5.69
C LEU A 65 -11.46 -0.66 6.30
N ASN A 66 -10.18 -0.88 6.01
CA ASN A 66 -9.44 -2.02 6.54
C ASN A 66 -9.18 -1.91 8.06
N LEU A 67 -9.05 -0.69 8.58
CA LEU A 67 -9.00 -0.43 10.02
C LEU A 67 -10.37 -0.57 10.70
N SER A 68 -11.46 -0.37 9.95
CA SER A 68 -12.82 -0.47 10.46
C SER A 68 -13.32 -1.91 10.46
N SER A 69 -13.79 -2.40 11.61
CA SER A 69 -14.27 -3.78 11.74
C SER A 69 -15.66 -4.02 11.14
N ASN A 70 -16.43 -2.96 10.88
CA ASN A 70 -17.81 -3.04 10.39
C ASN A 70 -17.94 -2.85 8.86
N GLY A 71 -16.82 -2.74 8.14
CA GLY A 71 -16.81 -2.53 6.69
C GLY A 71 -17.35 -1.17 6.22
N GLN A 72 -17.58 -0.23 7.14
CA GLN A 72 -18.01 1.14 6.84
C GLN A 72 -16.87 2.13 7.10
N LEU A 73 -16.90 3.26 6.40
CA LEU A 73 -15.94 4.33 6.66
C LEU A 73 -16.15 4.89 8.08
N PRO A 74 -15.09 4.96 8.91
CA PRO A 74 -15.19 5.52 10.24
C PRO A 74 -15.34 7.04 10.16
N SER A 75 -16.16 7.61 11.03
CA SER A 75 -16.13 9.04 11.36
C SER A 75 -14.80 9.40 12.03
N ALA A 76 -14.47 10.70 12.11
CA ALA A 76 -13.26 11.17 12.77
C ALA A 76 -13.15 10.67 14.23
N SER A 77 -14.26 10.67 14.99
CA SER A 77 -14.27 10.17 16.37
C SER A 77 -14.09 8.65 16.45
N GLN A 78 -14.62 7.89 15.49
CA GLN A 78 -14.38 6.45 15.37
C GLN A 78 -12.92 6.17 15.02
N LEU A 79 -12.35 6.88 14.05
CA LEU A 79 -10.95 6.71 13.66
C LEU A 79 -9.98 7.03 14.81
N ARG A 80 -10.22 8.09 15.59
CA ARG A 80 -9.41 8.39 16.81
C ARG A 80 -9.42 7.20 17.77
N ARG A 81 -10.59 6.62 18.04
CA ARG A 81 -10.75 5.47 18.94
C ARG A 81 -10.06 4.21 18.38
N ILE A 82 -10.24 3.92 17.09
CA ILE A 82 -9.58 2.80 16.41
C ILE A 82 -8.06 2.92 16.55
N LEU A 83 -7.48 4.07 16.23
CA LEU A 83 -6.04 4.29 16.33
C LEU A 83 -5.56 4.22 17.78
N GLN A 84 -6.32 4.76 18.74
CA GLN A 84 -5.99 4.66 20.17
C GLN A 84 -5.94 3.20 20.64
N ASN A 85 -6.90 2.38 20.21
CA ASN A 85 -7.03 1.00 20.65
C ASN A 85 -6.25 -0.01 19.77
N LEU A 86 -5.61 0.45 18.70
CA LEU A 86 -4.80 -0.40 17.83
C LEU A 86 -3.70 -1.08 18.66
N SER A 87 -3.75 -2.41 18.75
CA SER A 87 -2.82 -3.23 19.53
C SER A 87 -1.48 -3.38 18.81
N VAL A 88 -0.73 -2.28 18.74
CA VAL A 88 0.64 -2.26 18.24
C VAL A 88 1.59 -2.89 19.28
N ASP A 89 2.75 -3.34 18.83
CA ASP A 89 3.82 -3.74 19.76
C ASP A 89 4.26 -2.50 20.56
N THR A 90 4.14 -2.55 21.89
CA THR A 90 4.48 -1.43 22.79
C THR A 90 5.84 -1.61 23.47
N SER A 91 6.65 -2.59 23.03
CA SER A 91 8.02 -2.72 23.52
C SER A 91 8.83 -1.43 23.27
N GLN A 92 9.78 -1.15 24.16
CA GLN A 92 10.62 0.04 24.08
C GLN A 92 11.34 0.08 22.71
N GLY A 93 11.24 1.21 22.01
CA GLY A 93 11.82 1.37 20.68
C GLY A 93 11.01 0.76 19.54
N SER A 94 9.77 0.28 19.78
CA SER A 94 8.90 -0.23 18.73
C SER A 94 8.63 0.82 17.64
N PRO A 95 9.08 0.57 16.38
CA PRO A 95 8.79 1.45 15.25
C PRO A 95 7.29 1.66 15.04
N ASP A 96 6.48 0.63 15.25
CA ASP A 96 5.04 0.67 14.98
C ASP A 96 4.31 1.58 16.00
N ALA A 97 4.77 1.59 17.26
CA ALA A 97 4.28 2.50 18.29
C ALA A 97 4.64 3.96 17.99
N ALA A 98 5.87 4.21 17.51
CA ALA A 98 6.31 5.54 17.11
C ALA A 98 5.49 6.08 15.93
N LEU A 99 5.24 5.25 14.91
CA LEU A 99 4.39 5.61 13.77
C LEU A 99 2.94 5.91 14.21
N LYS A 100 2.37 5.09 15.09
CA LYS A 100 1.03 5.34 15.66
C LYS A 100 0.97 6.67 16.42
N ALA A 101 1.98 7.00 17.22
CA ALA A 101 2.03 8.26 17.95
C ALA A 101 2.17 9.46 17.01
N LYS A 102 3.06 9.37 16.01
CA LYS A 102 3.28 10.40 14.97
C LYS A 102 1.99 10.67 14.18
N LEU A 103 1.35 9.60 13.68
CA LEU A 103 0.08 9.70 12.96
C LEU A 103 -0.99 10.39 13.80
N ARG A 104 -1.18 9.98 15.06
CA ARG A 104 -2.17 10.61 15.96
C ARG A 104 -1.89 12.10 16.19
N SER A 105 -0.62 12.49 16.26
CA SER A 105 -0.22 13.90 16.38
C SER A 105 -0.62 14.69 15.13
N PHE A 106 -0.25 14.23 13.94
CA PHE A 106 -0.58 14.90 12.69
C PHE A 106 -2.07 14.97 12.41
N LEU A 107 -2.83 13.92 12.74
CA LEU A 107 -4.29 13.90 12.59
C LEU A 107 -5.01 14.98 13.41
N ASN A 108 -4.39 15.48 14.48
CA ASN A 108 -4.95 16.54 15.32
C ASN A 108 -4.56 17.95 14.87
N LYS A 109 -3.62 18.10 13.92
CA LYS A 109 -3.25 19.39 13.35
C LYS A 109 -4.39 19.97 12.51
N SER A 110 -4.37 21.30 12.35
CA SER A 110 -5.21 21.98 11.37
C SER A 110 -4.78 21.56 9.95
N GLY A 111 -5.76 21.30 9.08
CA GLY A 111 -5.51 20.99 7.66
C GLY A 111 -4.78 22.09 6.89
N ASP A 112 -4.76 23.32 7.40
CA ASP A 112 -4.03 24.43 6.78
C ASP A 112 -2.57 24.46 7.25
N SER A 113 -2.31 23.98 8.47
CA SER A 113 -0.98 23.93 9.08
C SER A 113 -0.11 22.73 8.66
N ILE A 114 -0.73 21.67 8.13
CA ILE A 114 0.03 20.46 7.74
C ILE A 114 0.88 20.73 6.48
N THR A 115 2.14 20.33 6.49
CA THR A 115 3.00 20.46 5.28
C THR A 115 2.71 19.35 4.26
N SER A 116 3.27 19.46 3.05
CA SER A 116 3.17 18.40 2.04
C SER A 116 3.84 17.10 2.50
N ASP A 117 4.99 17.22 3.17
CA ASP A 117 5.74 16.07 3.69
C ASP A 117 4.99 15.40 4.84
N GLU A 118 4.42 16.20 5.75
CA GLU A 118 3.59 15.68 6.83
C GLU A 118 2.32 15.00 6.32
N LEU A 119 1.69 15.52 5.27
CA LEU A 119 0.55 14.86 4.63
C LEU A 119 0.96 13.52 4.01
N THR A 120 2.12 13.48 3.37
CA THR A 120 2.67 12.25 2.78
C THR A 120 2.96 11.22 3.88
N ASP A 121 3.54 11.65 4.99
CA ASP A 121 3.76 10.83 6.19
C ASP A 121 2.45 10.31 6.78
N VAL A 122 1.42 11.16 6.89
CA VAL A 122 0.09 10.75 7.36
C VAL A 122 -0.47 9.62 6.49
N VAL A 123 -0.38 9.75 5.16
CA VAL A 123 -0.90 8.73 4.24
C VAL A 123 -0.08 7.45 4.33
N ASN A 124 1.25 7.55 4.31
CA ASN A 124 2.14 6.39 4.43
C ASN A 124 1.90 5.65 5.75
N ASP A 125 1.90 6.35 6.88
CA ASP A 125 1.71 5.73 8.20
C ASP A 125 0.32 5.10 8.35
N LEU A 126 -0.72 5.75 7.80
CA LEU A 126 -2.07 5.21 7.78
C LEU A 126 -2.14 3.92 6.95
N ILE A 127 -1.53 3.89 5.77
CA ILE A 127 -1.48 2.70 4.93
C ILE A 127 -0.69 1.58 5.62
N TYR A 128 0.47 1.88 6.21
CA TYR A 128 1.28 0.91 6.94
C TYR A 128 0.50 0.26 8.08
N LEU A 129 -0.05 1.09 8.99
CA LEU A 129 -0.76 0.60 10.16
C LEU A 129 -2.05 -0.13 9.77
N SER A 130 -2.78 0.36 8.77
CA SER A 130 -3.96 -0.33 8.26
C SER A 130 -3.63 -1.68 7.62
N HIS A 131 -2.60 -1.77 6.77
CA HIS A 131 -2.23 -3.04 6.15
C HIS A 131 -1.80 -4.07 7.20
N ARG A 132 -0.95 -3.64 8.14
CA ARG A 132 -0.31 -4.50 9.14
C ARG A 132 -1.27 -4.93 10.25
N TYR A 133 -2.13 -4.04 10.73
CA TYR A 133 -3.01 -4.31 11.89
C TYR A 133 -4.51 -4.33 11.57
N GLY A 134 -4.91 -3.78 10.42
CA GLY A 134 -6.29 -3.82 9.95
C GLY A 134 -6.68 -5.21 9.47
N SER A 135 -7.98 -5.50 9.61
CA SER A 135 -8.57 -6.79 9.23
C SER A 135 -9.96 -6.68 8.61
N GLY A 136 -10.43 -5.45 8.34
CA GLY A 136 -11.73 -5.20 7.72
C GLY A 136 -11.78 -5.62 6.26
N GLN A 137 -10.63 -5.62 5.56
CA GLN A 137 -10.55 -5.96 4.14
C GLN A 137 -9.34 -6.87 3.84
N ALA A 138 -9.47 -7.63 2.76
CA ALA A 138 -8.35 -8.35 2.19
C ALA A 138 -7.56 -7.39 1.28
N THR A 139 -6.44 -6.88 1.79
CA THR A 139 -5.68 -5.81 1.15
C THR A 139 -4.23 -6.20 0.91
N ALA A 140 -3.64 -5.58 -0.09
CA ALA A 140 -2.26 -5.75 -0.49
C ALA A 140 -1.58 -4.39 -0.72
N LEU A 141 -0.27 -4.34 -0.50
CA LEU A 141 0.55 -3.15 -0.74
C LEU A 141 1.17 -3.21 -2.13
N ALA A 142 0.87 -2.20 -2.93
CA ALA A 142 1.55 -1.98 -4.20
C ALA A 142 2.61 -0.88 -4.04
N CYS A 143 3.77 -1.05 -4.68
CA CYS A 143 4.86 -0.09 -4.62
C CYS A 143 4.52 1.17 -5.41
N SER A 144 4.66 2.36 -4.80
CA SER A 144 4.36 3.63 -5.47
C SER A 144 5.21 3.82 -6.73
N GLN A 145 6.48 3.45 -6.70
CA GLN A 145 7.39 3.54 -7.85
C GLN A 145 6.94 2.66 -9.02
N CYS A 146 6.28 1.53 -8.73
CA CYS A 146 5.74 0.64 -9.74
C CYS A 146 4.45 1.19 -10.36
N VAL A 147 3.58 1.79 -9.55
CA VAL A 147 2.23 2.19 -10.00
C VAL A 147 2.07 3.67 -10.38
N SER A 148 2.98 4.54 -9.93
CA SER A 148 2.97 5.98 -10.20
C SER A 148 4.30 6.65 -9.83
N GLU A 149 5.09 6.99 -10.85
CA GLU A 149 6.34 7.76 -10.70
C GLU A 149 6.08 9.08 -9.95
N THR A 150 4.97 9.74 -10.23
CA THR A 150 4.57 11.00 -9.58
C THR A 150 4.33 10.84 -8.08
N LEU A 151 3.76 9.71 -7.63
CA LEU A 151 3.58 9.45 -6.20
C LEU A 151 4.93 9.17 -5.53
N TYR A 152 5.76 8.36 -6.17
CA TYR A 152 7.09 8.06 -5.66
C TYR A 152 7.96 9.31 -5.48
N GLN A 153 8.00 10.19 -6.50
CA GLN A 153 8.72 11.47 -6.43
C GLN A 153 8.21 12.42 -5.34
N ARG A 154 6.97 12.21 -4.88
CA ARG A 154 6.36 12.98 -3.80
C ARG A 154 6.48 12.32 -2.43
N GLY A 155 7.28 11.24 -2.32
CA GLY A 155 7.56 10.57 -1.05
C GLY A 155 6.52 9.54 -0.60
N PHE A 156 5.47 9.27 -1.40
CA PHE A 156 4.57 8.16 -1.13
C PHE A 156 5.34 6.85 -1.35
N LYS A 157 5.25 5.91 -0.41
CA LYS A 157 5.99 4.64 -0.45
C LYS A 157 5.19 3.51 -1.10
N TYR A 158 3.89 3.50 -0.86
CA TYR A 158 3.00 2.44 -1.30
C TYR A 158 1.57 2.95 -1.46
N THR A 159 0.78 2.20 -2.22
CA THR A 159 -0.69 2.30 -2.27
C THR A 159 -1.29 1.06 -1.61
N LEU A 160 -2.53 1.20 -1.12
CA LEU A 160 -3.27 0.07 -0.53
C LEU A 160 -4.43 -0.30 -1.44
N GLU A 161 -4.40 -1.53 -1.93
CA GLU A 161 -5.39 -2.05 -2.86
C GLU A 161 -6.18 -3.19 -2.20
N VAL A 162 -7.45 -3.32 -2.57
CA VAL A 162 -8.29 -4.43 -2.14
C VAL A 162 -8.12 -5.52 -3.17
N LEU A 163 -7.83 -6.75 -2.73
CA LEU A 163 -7.72 -7.89 -3.63
C LEU A 163 -9.08 -8.17 -4.28
N GLU A 164 -9.19 -8.16 -5.60
CA GLU A 164 -10.37 -8.56 -6.36
C GLU A 164 -10.52 -10.08 -6.39
N ASP A 165 -9.42 -10.85 -6.42
CA ASP A 165 -9.51 -12.31 -6.50
C ASP A 165 -10.20 -12.92 -5.26
N SER A 166 -11.36 -13.52 -5.49
CA SER A 166 -12.20 -14.10 -4.44
C SER A 166 -11.48 -15.18 -3.63
N ASN A 167 -10.60 -15.97 -4.26
CA ASN A 167 -9.86 -16.98 -3.53
C ASN A 167 -8.74 -16.37 -2.67
N ALA A 168 -8.09 -15.31 -3.15
CA ALA A 168 -7.12 -14.54 -2.39
C ALA A 168 -7.73 -13.87 -1.18
N GLN A 169 -8.92 -13.29 -1.35
CA GLN A 169 -9.71 -12.79 -0.24
C GLN A 169 -10.03 -13.91 0.76
N ARG A 170 -10.46 -15.08 0.28
CA ARG A 170 -10.77 -16.24 1.15
C ARG A 170 -9.54 -16.71 1.94
N VAL A 171 -8.39 -16.86 1.29
CA VAL A 171 -7.14 -17.22 1.96
C VAL A 171 -6.81 -16.21 3.05
N MET A 172 -6.81 -14.92 2.71
CA MET A 172 -6.46 -13.85 3.64
C MET A 172 -7.43 -13.75 4.82
N LYS A 173 -8.74 -13.90 4.59
CA LYS A 173 -9.77 -13.72 5.63
C LYS A 173 -9.97 -14.96 6.50
N SER A 174 -9.87 -16.16 5.92
CA SER A 174 -10.26 -17.41 6.58
C SER A 174 -9.10 -18.22 7.12
N PHE A 175 -7.88 -18.05 6.57
CA PHE A 175 -6.75 -18.93 6.90
C PHE A 175 -5.54 -18.20 7.47
N LEU A 176 -5.37 -16.90 7.17
CA LEU A 176 -4.25 -16.13 7.68
C LEU A 176 -4.56 -15.49 9.04
N PRO A 177 -3.59 -15.43 9.96
CA PRO A 177 -3.75 -14.65 11.19
C PRO A 177 -3.92 -13.16 10.90
N LYS A 178 -4.67 -12.47 11.76
CA LYS A 178 -4.99 -11.05 11.58
C LYS A 178 -3.96 -10.10 12.22
N ASN A 179 -3.27 -10.52 13.28
CA ASN A 179 -2.27 -9.69 13.94
C ASN A 179 -0.85 -10.00 13.44
N PRO A 180 0.07 -9.02 13.45
CA PRO A 180 1.43 -9.20 12.92
C PRO A 180 2.23 -10.30 13.61
N LYS A 181 2.11 -10.44 14.93
CA LYS A 181 2.91 -11.41 15.70
C LYS A 181 2.56 -12.85 15.32
N GLN A 182 1.27 -13.14 15.20
CA GLN A 182 0.80 -14.44 14.70
C GLN A 182 1.06 -14.62 13.21
N THR A 183 1.00 -13.55 12.41
CA THR A 183 1.35 -13.61 10.97
C THR A 183 2.81 -14.03 10.79
N ARG A 184 3.73 -13.41 11.54
CA ARG A 184 5.15 -13.78 11.54
C ARG A 184 5.36 -15.23 12.01
N ALA A 185 4.65 -15.66 13.04
CA ALA A 185 4.70 -17.05 13.51
C ALA A 185 4.17 -18.05 12.47
N PHE A 186 3.10 -17.68 11.75
CA PHE A 186 2.58 -18.46 10.62
C PHE A 186 3.63 -18.58 9.51
N VAL A 187 4.23 -17.46 9.07
CA VAL A 187 5.29 -17.45 8.06
C VAL A 187 6.46 -18.35 8.48
N PHE A 188 6.98 -18.17 9.70
CA PHE A 188 8.06 -18.99 10.24
C PHE A 188 7.72 -20.49 10.21
N LYS A 189 6.52 -20.85 10.71
CA LYS A 189 6.07 -22.24 10.76
C LYS A 189 5.94 -22.83 9.36
N THR A 190 5.30 -22.13 8.44
CA THR A 190 5.08 -22.61 7.07
C THR A 190 6.38 -22.73 6.30
N MET A 191 7.29 -21.74 6.38
CA MET A 191 8.61 -21.85 5.75
C MET A 191 9.41 -23.04 6.26
N LYS A 192 9.39 -23.30 7.58
CA LYS A 192 10.05 -24.47 8.17
C LYS A 192 9.42 -25.79 7.73
N GLN A 193 8.09 -25.88 7.73
CA GLN A 193 7.37 -27.10 7.33
C GLN A 193 7.59 -27.46 5.86
N GLU A 194 7.73 -26.44 5.01
CA GLU A 194 7.87 -26.59 3.56
C GLU A 194 9.34 -26.54 3.10
N ASN A 195 10.31 -26.48 4.03
CA ASN A 195 11.75 -26.39 3.75
C ASN A 195 12.14 -25.24 2.79
N LEU A 196 11.60 -24.03 3.01
CA LEU A 196 11.78 -22.85 2.13
C LEU A 196 12.90 -21.89 2.59
N GLY A 197 13.80 -22.38 3.44
CA GLY A 197 14.88 -21.61 4.07
C GLY A 197 14.63 -21.25 5.54
N ASP A 198 15.66 -20.69 6.18
CA ASP A 198 15.63 -20.33 7.61
C ASP A 198 15.12 -18.89 7.83
N PHE A 199 13.84 -18.77 8.15
CA PHE A 199 13.20 -17.48 8.44
C PHE A 199 13.77 -16.76 9.68
N SER A 200 14.39 -17.48 10.62
CA SER A 200 14.95 -16.86 11.84
C SER A 200 16.12 -15.92 11.56
N ARG A 201 16.79 -16.11 10.41
CA ARG A 201 17.96 -15.33 9.98
C ARG A 201 17.63 -14.26 8.95
N VAL A 202 16.35 -14.08 8.61
CA VAL A 202 15.93 -13.10 7.60
C VAL A 202 16.02 -11.69 8.19
N SER A 203 16.86 -10.88 7.56
CA SER A 203 17.05 -9.47 7.86
C SER A 203 15.96 -8.59 7.20
N LEU A 204 15.78 -7.38 7.74
CA LEU A 204 14.73 -6.46 7.27
C LEU A 204 14.96 -5.91 5.86
N ASP A 205 16.20 -5.96 5.35
CA ASP A 205 16.50 -5.61 3.96
C ASP A 205 16.01 -6.66 2.97
N VAL A 206 15.84 -7.92 3.41
CA VAL A 206 15.27 -9.01 2.58
C VAL A 206 13.74 -9.02 2.68
N LEU A 207 13.22 -8.94 3.91
CA LEU A 207 11.78 -8.87 4.17
C LEU A 207 11.48 -7.74 5.15
N SER A 208 10.88 -6.68 4.62
CA SER A 208 10.40 -5.58 5.44
C SER A 208 9.13 -5.98 6.22
N ARG A 209 8.81 -5.22 7.27
CA ARG A 209 7.67 -5.54 8.16
C ARG A 209 6.34 -5.45 7.43
N GLU A 210 6.19 -4.46 6.57
CA GLU A 210 5.02 -4.24 5.74
C GLU A 210 4.76 -5.39 4.76
N GLU A 211 5.80 -6.16 4.40
CA GLU A 211 5.69 -7.25 3.43
C GLU A 211 5.28 -8.60 4.06
N GLU A 212 5.34 -8.75 5.39
CA GLU A 212 5.06 -10.01 6.10
C GLU A 212 3.67 -10.60 5.77
N LYS A 213 2.65 -9.75 5.63
CA LYS A 213 1.28 -10.18 5.31
C LYS A 213 1.15 -10.63 3.86
N THR A 214 1.86 -9.99 2.94
CA THR A 214 1.94 -10.41 1.54
C THR A 214 2.65 -11.75 1.41
N LEU A 215 3.75 -11.95 2.13
CA LEU A 215 4.44 -13.24 2.18
C LEU A 215 3.55 -14.33 2.79
N ALA A 216 2.82 -14.02 3.87
CA ALA A 216 1.85 -14.95 4.46
C ALA A 216 0.76 -15.35 3.45
N LEU A 217 0.28 -14.41 2.63
CA LEU A 217 -0.65 -14.70 1.53
C LEU A 217 -0.04 -15.66 0.51
N PHE A 218 1.17 -15.37 0.01
CA PHE A 218 1.90 -16.25 -0.91
C PHE A 218 2.03 -17.68 -0.36
N LEU A 219 2.44 -17.81 0.90
CA LEU A 219 2.55 -19.12 1.56
C LEU A 219 1.18 -19.79 1.77
N GLY A 220 0.15 -18.99 2.08
CA GLY A 220 -1.23 -19.46 2.16
C GLY A 220 -1.75 -20.00 0.83
N MET A 221 -1.40 -19.38 -0.29
CA MET A 221 -1.76 -19.85 -1.65
C MET A 221 -1.21 -21.22 -1.96
N LYS A 222 0.01 -21.54 -1.49
CA LYS A 222 0.58 -22.88 -1.65
C LYS A 222 -0.36 -23.98 -1.17
N LYS A 223 -1.01 -23.73 -0.02
CA LYS A 223 -1.86 -24.72 0.65
C LYS A 223 -3.33 -24.62 0.25
N PHE A 224 -3.87 -23.40 0.25
CA PHE A 224 -5.31 -23.13 0.13
C PHE A 224 -5.70 -22.45 -1.19
N GLY A 225 -4.73 -22.15 -2.04
CA GLY A 225 -4.94 -21.59 -3.38
C GLY A 225 -5.65 -22.53 -4.33
N ASN A 226 -6.21 -21.96 -5.40
CA ASN A 226 -6.65 -22.74 -6.56
C ASN A 226 -5.43 -23.27 -7.34
N GLN A 227 -5.64 -24.09 -8.38
CA GLN A 227 -4.53 -24.72 -9.10
C GLN A 227 -3.60 -23.70 -9.74
N LYS A 228 -4.12 -22.62 -10.35
CA LYS A 228 -3.32 -21.58 -11.01
C LYS A 228 -2.42 -20.83 -10.01
N GLN A 229 -2.96 -20.53 -8.84
CA GLN A 229 -2.21 -19.90 -7.76
C GLN A 229 -1.13 -20.83 -7.22
N LYS A 230 -1.42 -22.12 -7.06
CA LYS A 230 -0.42 -23.12 -6.66
C LYS A 230 0.68 -23.28 -7.70
N ASP A 231 0.33 -23.27 -8.98
CA ASP A 231 1.28 -23.33 -10.09
C ASP A 231 2.19 -22.12 -10.12
N PHE A 232 1.64 -20.92 -9.91
CA PHE A 232 2.42 -19.69 -9.79
C PHE A 232 3.37 -19.76 -8.58
N VAL A 233 2.88 -20.17 -7.41
CA VAL A 233 3.71 -20.35 -6.21
C VAL A 233 4.87 -21.29 -6.53
N GLN A 234 4.60 -22.43 -7.16
CA GLN A 234 5.63 -23.39 -7.51
C GLN A 234 6.67 -22.79 -8.46
N ALA A 235 6.25 -22.02 -9.47
CA ALA A 235 7.17 -21.36 -10.39
C ALA A 235 8.10 -20.35 -9.68
N VAL A 236 7.59 -19.61 -8.68
CA VAL A 236 8.43 -18.75 -7.84
C VAL A 236 9.40 -19.57 -7.00
N LEU A 237 8.95 -20.67 -6.39
CA LEU A 237 9.83 -21.55 -5.60
C LEU A 237 10.94 -22.19 -6.46
N ASP A 238 10.65 -22.51 -7.72
CA ASP A 238 11.64 -23.05 -8.65
C ASP A 238 12.75 -22.04 -8.97
N ILE A 239 12.43 -20.74 -9.04
CA ILE A 239 13.44 -19.67 -9.18
C ILE A 239 14.28 -19.51 -7.90
N SER A 240 13.68 -19.77 -6.75
CA SER A 240 14.34 -19.79 -5.43
C SER A 240 15.23 -21.00 -5.18
N LYS A 241 15.35 -21.95 -6.13
CA LYS A 241 16.23 -23.10 -5.97
C LYS A 241 17.71 -22.70 -6.09
N LYS A 242 18.51 -23.21 -5.17
CA LYS A 242 19.96 -23.19 -5.20
C LYS A 242 20.53 -24.28 -6.11
N PRO A 243 21.82 -24.22 -6.46
CA PRO A 243 22.48 -25.25 -7.24
C PRO A 243 22.40 -26.66 -6.63
N ASP A 244 22.31 -26.78 -5.31
CA ASP A 244 22.14 -28.05 -4.59
C ASP A 244 20.69 -28.58 -4.58
N GLY A 245 19.77 -27.87 -5.25
CA GLY A 245 18.35 -28.21 -5.31
C GLY A 245 17.52 -27.75 -4.10
N SER A 246 18.15 -27.24 -3.04
CA SER A 246 17.44 -26.68 -1.90
C SER A 246 16.71 -25.38 -2.28
N VAL A 247 15.55 -25.12 -1.66
CA VAL A 247 14.79 -23.89 -1.91
C VAL A 247 15.11 -22.87 -0.82
N GLN A 248 15.60 -21.69 -1.22
CA GLN A 248 15.71 -20.54 -0.33
C GLN A 248 14.86 -19.40 -0.87
N LEU A 249 13.65 -19.24 -0.33
CA LEU A 249 12.71 -18.22 -0.80
C LEU A 249 13.20 -16.80 -0.51
N LEU A 250 13.77 -16.61 0.68
CA LEU A 250 14.31 -15.33 1.16
C LEU A 250 15.83 -15.44 1.23
N ASP A 251 16.48 -15.32 0.07
CA ASP A 251 17.95 -15.44 -0.05
C ASP A 251 18.59 -14.05 -0.15
N PRO A 252 19.48 -13.66 0.79
CA PRO A 252 20.23 -12.41 0.69
C PRO A 252 21.12 -12.31 -0.56
N SER A 253 21.53 -13.44 -1.15
CA SER A 253 22.32 -13.49 -2.39
C SER A 253 21.46 -13.45 -3.66
N ASN A 254 20.16 -13.70 -3.53
CA ASN A 254 19.17 -13.63 -4.61
C ASN A 254 17.89 -12.99 -4.07
N LYS A 255 17.95 -11.67 -3.81
CA LYS A 255 16.87 -10.89 -3.18
C LYS A 255 15.72 -10.60 -4.14
N HIS A 256 15.18 -11.65 -4.74
CA HIS A 256 14.00 -11.49 -5.56
C HIS A 256 12.73 -11.36 -4.70
N LYS A 257 11.78 -10.59 -5.23
CA LYS A 257 10.48 -10.33 -4.60
C LYS A 257 9.33 -10.77 -5.50
N LEU A 258 9.55 -11.77 -6.35
CA LEU A 258 8.55 -12.28 -7.31
C LEU A 258 7.29 -12.82 -6.61
N TRP A 259 7.43 -13.30 -5.37
CA TRP A 259 6.30 -13.69 -4.52
C TRP A 259 5.34 -12.55 -4.21
N LYS A 260 5.75 -11.28 -4.36
CA LYS A 260 4.88 -10.11 -4.21
C LYS A 260 3.93 -9.90 -5.37
N LEU A 261 4.06 -10.58 -6.50
CA LEU A 261 3.13 -10.44 -7.62
C LEU A 261 1.68 -10.77 -7.24
N PHE A 262 1.43 -11.58 -6.20
CA PHE A 262 0.07 -11.76 -5.67
C PHE A 262 -0.53 -10.51 -5.01
N ALA A 263 0.31 -9.55 -4.60
CA ALA A 263 -0.15 -8.27 -4.07
C ALA A 263 -0.63 -7.31 -5.17
N ASP A 264 -0.32 -7.59 -6.43
CA ASP A 264 -0.69 -6.75 -7.57
C ASP A 264 -2.05 -7.15 -8.19
N ASP A 265 -2.84 -7.97 -7.46
CA ASP A 265 -4.21 -8.35 -7.83
C ASP A 265 -4.36 -8.93 -9.25
N LEU A 266 -3.45 -9.84 -9.60
CA LEU A 266 -3.39 -10.47 -10.91
C LEU A 266 -4.63 -11.33 -11.20
N LYS A 267 -5.22 -11.12 -12.37
CA LYS A 267 -6.27 -12.00 -12.90
C LYS A 267 -5.68 -13.36 -13.26
N ASP A 268 -6.54 -14.37 -13.35
CA ASP A 268 -6.17 -15.74 -13.72
C ASP A 268 -5.28 -15.84 -14.97
N SER A 269 -5.61 -15.11 -16.04
CA SER A 269 -4.81 -15.11 -17.28
C SER A 269 -3.43 -14.47 -17.10
N GLU A 270 -3.32 -13.47 -16.23
CA GLU A 270 -2.06 -12.83 -15.90
C GLU A 270 -1.20 -13.74 -15.02
N LEU A 271 -1.80 -14.44 -14.05
CA LEU A 271 -1.13 -15.46 -13.24
C LEU A 271 -0.56 -16.58 -14.11
N GLU A 272 -1.33 -17.07 -15.09
CA GLU A 272 -0.86 -18.08 -16.05
C GLU A 272 0.31 -17.56 -16.90
N GLY A 273 0.17 -16.34 -17.43
CA GLY A 273 1.22 -15.68 -18.22
C GLY A 273 2.53 -15.55 -17.42
N TRP A 274 2.44 -15.06 -16.19
CA TRP A 274 3.57 -14.98 -15.28
C TRP A 274 4.15 -16.35 -14.95
N THR A 275 3.31 -17.34 -14.63
CA THR A 275 3.75 -18.70 -14.34
C THR A 275 4.59 -19.27 -15.48
N LYS A 276 4.16 -19.08 -16.73
CA LYS A 276 4.91 -19.53 -17.90
C LYS A 276 6.27 -18.83 -18.01
N ILE A 277 6.31 -17.50 -17.83
CA ILE A 277 7.55 -16.72 -17.83
C ILE A 277 8.50 -17.24 -16.73
N LEU A 278 8.02 -17.40 -15.51
CA LEU A 278 8.84 -17.81 -14.37
C LEU A 278 9.39 -19.24 -14.53
N ARG A 279 8.62 -20.15 -15.14
CA ARG A 279 9.12 -21.50 -15.49
C ARG A 279 10.24 -21.46 -16.52
N GLU A 280 10.12 -20.61 -17.55
CA GLU A 280 11.20 -20.40 -18.53
C GLU A 280 12.46 -19.81 -17.86
N VAL A 281 12.28 -18.88 -16.92
CA VAL A 281 13.41 -18.31 -16.13
C VAL A 281 14.07 -19.38 -15.26
N ALA A 282 13.30 -20.24 -14.61
CA ALA A 282 13.84 -21.34 -13.82
C ALA A 282 14.66 -22.31 -14.69
N GLN A 283 14.22 -22.59 -15.91
CA GLN A 283 14.95 -23.42 -16.88
C GLN A 283 16.23 -22.74 -17.38
N GLU A 284 16.15 -21.48 -17.79
CA GLU A 284 17.29 -20.69 -18.31
C GLU A 284 18.37 -20.50 -17.24
N SER A 285 17.96 -20.34 -15.99
CA SER A 285 18.86 -20.10 -14.85
C SER A 285 19.44 -21.36 -14.22
N ASN A 286 19.16 -22.54 -14.77
CA ASN A 286 19.67 -23.79 -14.23
C ASN A 286 21.19 -23.86 -14.43
N GLY A 287 21.95 -23.92 -13.33
CA GLY A 287 23.42 -23.88 -13.34
C GLY A 287 24.05 -22.49 -13.56
N GLN A 288 23.26 -21.42 -13.68
CA GLN A 288 23.76 -20.05 -13.79
C GLN A 288 23.69 -19.31 -12.45
N SER A 289 24.64 -18.39 -12.23
CA SER A 289 24.81 -17.64 -10.97
C SER A 289 23.80 -16.51 -10.76
N SER A 290 23.23 -15.91 -11.83
CA SER A 290 22.35 -14.73 -11.72
C SER A 290 20.92 -15.02 -12.19
N LYS A 291 20.00 -15.26 -11.24
CA LYS A 291 18.56 -15.41 -11.55
C LYS A 291 17.95 -14.14 -12.14
N ARG A 292 18.49 -12.97 -11.77
CA ARG A 292 18.11 -11.66 -12.33
C ARG A 292 18.40 -11.58 -13.82
N GLU A 293 19.59 -12.00 -14.26
CA GLU A 293 19.97 -12.00 -15.68
C GLU A 293 19.08 -12.92 -16.49
N ALA A 294 18.86 -14.15 -16.01
CA ALA A 294 17.94 -15.09 -16.65
C ALA A 294 16.52 -14.53 -16.78
N PHE A 295 16.03 -13.84 -15.74
CA PHE A 295 14.72 -13.19 -15.77
C PHE A 295 14.61 -12.17 -16.90
N PHE A 296 15.56 -11.24 -16.99
CA PHE A 296 15.52 -10.22 -18.04
C PHE A 296 15.79 -10.78 -19.43
N LYS A 297 16.67 -11.78 -19.57
CA LYS A 297 16.90 -12.48 -20.85
C LYS A 297 15.63 -13.12 -21.40
N VAL A 298 14.83 -13.76 -20.55
CA VAL A 298 13.55 -14.35 -20.97
C VAL A 298 12.55 -13.27 -21.39
N LEU A 299 12.48 -12.15 -20.66
CA LEU A 299 11.62 -11.02 -21.04
C LEU A 299 12.02 -10.42 -22.38
N GLU A 300 13.32 -10.19 -22.60
CA GLU A 300 13.87 -9.64 -23.85
C GLU A 300 13.60 -10.56 -25.04
N LYS A 301 13.83 -11.87 -24.87
CA LYS A 301 13.54 -12.88 -25.89
C LYS A 301 12.06 -12.85 -26.30
N ARG A 302 11.15 -12.65 -25.34
CA ARG A 302 9.71 -12.55 -25.60
C ARG A 302 9.31 -11.21 -26.21
N ALA A 303 9.98 -10.13 -25.85
CA ALA A 303 9.74 -8.81 -26.44
C ALA A 303 10.21 -8.73 -27.89
N GLY A 304 11.26 -9.46 -28.28
CA GLY A 304 11.85 -9.40 -29.62
C GLY A 304 12.21 -7.95 -29.99
N ASP A 305 11.84 -7.52 -31.19
CA ASP A 305 12.12 -6.15 -31.67
C ASP A 305 11.02 -5.14 -31.28
N HIS A 306 10.06 -5.52 -30.42
CA HIS A 306 8.98 -4.62 -30.03
C HIS A 306 9.49 -3.52 -29.09
N LYS A 307 9.83 -2.35 -29.67
CA LYS A 307 10.40 -1.20 -28.95
C LYS A 307 9.67 -0.84 -27.66
N GLY A 308 8.34 -0.78 -27.66
CA GLY A 308 7.57 -0.45 -26.46
C GLY A 308 7.67 -1.49 -25.33
N MET A 309 7.96 -2.75 -25.63
CA MET A 309 8.19 -3.79 -24.61
C MET A 309 9.62 -3.72 -24.09
N GLN A 310 10.59 -3.46 -24.99
CA GLN A 310 11.98 -3.23 -24.61
C GLN A 310 12.10 -2.03 -23.66
N ASP A 311 11.45 -0.91 -23.97
CA ASP A 311 11.43 0.28 -23.10
C ASP A 311 10.85 -0.05 -21.71
N ARG A 312 9.81 -0.90 -21.64
CA ARG A 312 9.24 -1.37 -20.37
C ARG A 312 10.19 -2.26 -19.60
N ILE A 313 10.89 -3.17 -20.26
CA ILE A 313 11.90 -4.04 -19.63
C ILE A 313 13.03 -3.18 -19.04
N GLU A 314 13.50 -2.18 -19.77
CA GLU A 314 14.52 -1.26 -19.27
C GLU A 314 14.05 -0.45 -18.06
N VAL A 315 12.78 -0.05 -18.03
CA VAL A 315 12.18 0.56 -16.83
C VAL A 315 12.17 -0.42 -15.66
N LEU A 316 11.78 -1.68 -15.87
CA LEU A 316 11.77 -2.71 -14.82
C LEU A 316 13.17 -2.98 -14.27
N LYS A 317 14.19 -3.02 -15.14
CA LYS A 317 15.61 -3.15 -14.75
C LYS A 317 16.06 -2.00 -13.85
N ARG A 318 15.78 -0.76 -14.26
CA ARG A 318 16.19 0.44 -13.50
C ARG A 318 15.49 0.56 -12.16
N LYS A 319 14.21 0.19 -12.10
CA LYS A 319 13.39 0.30 -10.88
C LYS A 319 13.61 -0.82 -9.86
N ASN A 320 14.38 -1.87 -10.21
CA ASN A 320 14.65 -3.02 -9.33
C ASN A 320 13.35 -3.62 -8.73
N CYS A 321 12.27 -3.66 -9.53
CA CYS A 321 10.92 -4.02 -9.04
C CYS A 321 10.86 -5.43 -8.44
N PHE A 322 11.58 -6.37 -9.04
CA PHE A 322 11.54 -7.79 -8.67
C PHE A 322 12.83 -8.34 -8.11
N PHE A 323 13.95 -7.63 -8.26
CA PHE A 323 15.28 -8.06 -7.84
C PHE A 323 16.00 -6.86 -7.22
N GLN A 324 16.38 -6.98 -5.95
CA GLN A 324 17.12 -5.97 -5.20
C GLN A 324 18.59 -6.34 -5.06
#